data_AF-A0ABD6L3U5-F1
#
_entry.id   AF-A0ABD6L3U5-F1
#
_cell.length_a   1.000
_cell.length_b   1.000
_cell.length_c   1.000
_cell.angle_alpha   90.00
_cell.angle_beta   90.00
_cell.angle_gamma   90.00
#
_symmetry.space_group_name_H-M   'P 1'
#
loop_
_entity.id
_entity.type
_entity.pdbx_description
1 polymer ?
#
loop_
_entity_poly.entity_id
_entity_poly.type
_entity_poly.pdbx_seq_one_letter_code
_entity_poly.pdbx_strand_id
1 'polypeptide(L)' 'SEGDRIAYDKAVDRYNVSRIVENDIREQAVAEGRLKGRLEIARKLKENGFSIADIVRIAGLSPEEIDKL' A
#
# COMPACT_ATOMS: atom_id res chain seq x y z
N SER A 1 21.04 -38.23 3.39
CA SER A 1 22.15 -38.17 2.41
C SER A 1 22.47 -36.72 2.10
N GLU A 2 23.58 -36.43 1.42
CA GLU A 2 23.88 -35.08 0.92
C GLU A 2 22.78 -34.57 -0.04
N GLY A 3 22.17 -35.47 -0.82
CA GLY A 3 21.02 -35.16 -1.68
C GLY A 3 19.78 -34.69 -0.91
N ASP A 4 19.51 -35.25 0.27
CA ASP A 4 18.35 -34.83 1.09
C ASP A 4 18.54 -33.42 1.66
N ARG A 5 19.79 -33.05 2.00
CA ARG A 5 20.13 -31.69 2.46
C ARG A 5 19.97 -30.67 1.33
N ILE A 6 20.49 -30.97 0.14
CA ILE A 6 20.37 -30.10 -1.04
C ILE A 6 18.89 -29.92 -1.43
N ALA A 7 18.06 -30.96 -1.32
CA ALA A 7 16.64 -30.87 -1.60
C ALA A 7 15.89 -29.99 -0.58
N TYR A 8 16.25 -30.12 0.70
CA TYR A 8 15.70 -29.29 1.78
C TYR A 8 16.04 -27.81 1.58
N ASP A 9 17.31 -27.48 1.34
CA ASP A 9 17.76 -26.09 1.15
C ASP A 9 17.05 -25.44 -0.05
N LYS A 10 16.94 -26.15 -1.18
CA LYS A 10 16.18 -25.67 -2.35
C LYS A 10 14.69 -25.46 -2.06
N ALA A 11 14.09 -26.29 -1.22
CA ALA A 11 12.69 -26.14 -0.83
C ALA A 11 12.48 -24.91 0.06
N VAL A 12 13.39 -24.68 1.01
CA VAL A 12 13.39 -23.52 1.91
C VAL A 12 13.59 -22.23 1.12
N ASP A 13 14.55 -22.18 0.21
CA ASP A 13 14.78 -21.01 -0.65
C ASP A 13 13.54 -20.66 -1.48
N ARG A 14 12.90 -21.66 -2.10
CA ARG A 14 11.66 -21.44 -2.85
C ARG A 14 10.53 -20.90 -1.97
N TYR A 15 10.37 -21.44 -0.77
CA TYR A 15 9.36 -20.96 0.18
C TYR A 15 9.64 -19.50 0.61
N ASN A 16 10.89 -19.19 0.93
CA ASN A 16 11.29 -17.84 1.35
C ASN A 16 11.06 -16.82 0.23
N VAL A 17 11.43 -17.15 -1.02
CA VAL A 17 11.20 -16.29 -2.18
C VAL A 17 9.70 -16.08 -2.43
N SER A 18 8.88 -17.13 -2.39
CA SER A 18 7.42 -17.00 -2.53
C SER A 18 6.83 -16.06 -1.49
N ARG A 19 7.24 -16.24 -0.22
CA ARG A 19 6.74 -15.44 0.90
C ARG A 19 7.13 -13.97 0.81
N ILE A 20 8.34 -13.65 0.32
CA ILE A 20 8.77 -12.27 0.10
C ILE A 20 7.87 -11.61 -0.95
N VAL A 21 7.68 -12.26 -2.10
CA VAL A 21 6.83 -11.75 -3.17
C VAL A 21 5.39 -11.55 -2.69
N GLU A 22 4.84 -12.52 -1.95
CA GLU A 22 3.50 -12.41 -1.37
C GLU A 22 3.36 -11.26 -0.37
N ASN A 23 4.37 -11.07 0.49
CA ASN A 23 4.39 -9.95 1.44
C ASN A 23 4.45 -8.61 0.71
N ASP A 24 5.32 -8.47 -0.30
CA ASP A 24 5.43 -7.23 -1.08
C ASP A 24 4.10 -6.90 -1.78
N ILE A 25 3.44 -7.87 -2.39
CA ILE A 25 2.11 -7.70 -3.02
C ILE A 25 1.09 -7.24 -1.97
N ARG A 26 1.10 -7.85 -0.78
CA ARG A 26 0.17 -7.49 0.29
C ARG A 26 0.43 -6.08 0.81
N GLU A 27 1.68 -5.69 1.01
CA GLU A 27 2.06 -4.36 1.47
C GLU A 27 1.65 -3.30 0.45
N GLN A 28 1.89 -3.54 -0.85
CA GLN A 28 1.42 -2.68 -1.93
C GLN A 28 -0.10 -2.54 -1.94
N ALA A 29 -0.84 -3.66 -1.85
CA ALA A 29 -2.31 -3.64 -1.83
C ALA A 29 -2.86 -2.85 -0.63
N VAL A 30 -2.24 -2.99 0.55
CA VAL A 30 -2.62 -2.22 1.75
C VAL A 30 -2.30 -0.73 1.58
N ALA A 31 -1.12 -0.39 1.04
CA ALA A 31 -0.74 0.99 0.77
C ALA A 31 -1.68 1.66 -0.24
N GLU A 32 -2.00 0.97 -1.33
CA GLU A 32 -2.97 1.44 -2.33
C GLU A 32 -4.37 1.64 -1.73
N GLY A 33 -4.85 0.68 -0.93
CA GLY A 33 -6.15 0.79 -0.28
C GLY A 33 -6.23 2.00 0.66
N ARG A 34 -5.18 2.22 1.46
CA ARG A 34 -5.07 3.40 2.33
C ARG A 34 -5.02 4.71 1.53
N LEU A 35 -4.31 4.73 0.40
CA LEU A 35 -4.26 5.91 -0.47
C LEU A 35 -5.62 6.19 -1.11
N LYS A 36 -6.27 5.18 -1.70
CA LYS A 36 -7.61 5.30 -2.29
C LYS A 36 -8.64 5.81 -1.27
N GLY A 37 -8.61 5.29 -0.04
CA GLY A 37 -9.49 5.76 1.03
C GLY A 37 -9.29 7.24 1.37
N ARG A 38 -8.03 7.69 1.48
CA ARG A 38 -7.71 9.11 1.72
C ARG A 38 -8.17 10.01 0.57
N LEU A 39 -7.96 9.59 -0.68
CA LEU A 39 -8.41 10.34 -1.87
C LEU A 39 -9.94 10.43 -1.93
N GLU A 40 -10.66 9.36 -1.60
CA GLU A 40 -12.13 9.38 -1.58
C GLU A 40 -12.68 10.34 -0.51
N ILE A 41 -12.10 10.32 0.70
CA ILE A 41 -12.46 11.26 1.78
C ILE A 41 -12.21 12.70 1.32
N ALA A 42 -11.02 12.96 0.78
CA ALA A 42 -10.65 14.29 0.30
C ALA A 42 -11.58 14.80 -0.81
N ARG A 43 -11.93 13.94 -1.78
CA ARG A 43 -12.88 14.27 -2.86
C ARG A 43 -14.24 14.66 -2.30
N LYS A 44 -14.79 13.86 -1.37
CA LYS A 44 -16.08 14.17 -0.73
C LYS A 44 -16.01 15.48 0.05
N LEU A 45 -14.92 15.76 0.76
CA LEU A 45 -14.78 17.03 1.50
C LEU A 45 -14.71 18.23 0.54
N LYS A 46 -13.99 18.11 -0.58
CA LYS A 46 -13.92 19.13 -1.63
C LYS A 46 -15.28 19.39 -2.24
N GLU A 47 -16.03 18.33 -2.56
CA GLU A 47 -17.42 18.42 -3.05
C GLU A 47 -18.36 19.11 -2.05
N ASN A 48 -18.11 18.94 -0.75
CA ASN A 48 -18.86 19.61 0.32
C ASN A 48 -18.35 21.03 0.65
N GLY A 49 -17.42 21.57 -0.14
CA GLY A 49 -16.95 22.96 -0.01
C GLY A 49 -15.94 23.21 1.11
N PHE A 50 -15.30 22.18 1.65
CA PHE A 50 -14.23 22.36 2.63
C PHE A 50 -13.01 23.05 2.02
N SER A 51 -12.31 23.85 2.82
CA SER A 51 -11.07 24.51 2.40
C SER A 51 -9.97 23.48 2.12
N ILE A 52 -9.05 23.79 1.19
CA ILE A 52 -7.89 22.93 0.91
C ILE A 52 -7.08 22.68 2.20
N ALA A 53 -6.91 23.70 3.04
CA ALA A 53 -6.20 23.58 4.31
C ALA A 53 -6.86 22.57 5.28
N ASP A 54 -8.19 22.58 5.38
CA ASP A 54 -8.92 21.62 6.20
C ASP A 54 -8.85 20.20 5.63
N ILE A 55 -8.95 20.07 4.31
CA ILE A 55 -8.85 18.77 3.64
C ILE A 55 -7.45 18.17 3.85
N VAL A 56 -6.39 18.97 3.71
CA VAL A 56 -5.00 18.54 3.99
C VAL A 56 -4.88 18.02 5.41
N ARG A 57 -5.42 18.74 6.39
CA ARG A 57 -5.40 18.34 7.80
C ARG A 57 -6.18 17.04 8.08
N ILE A 58 -7.32 16.84 7.41
CA ILE A 58 -8.20 15.68 7.65
C ILE A 58 -7.72 14.44 6.89
N ALA A 59 -7.41 14.58 5.60
CA ALA A 59 -7.05 13.47 4.73
C ALA A 59 -5.55 13.12 4.79
N GLY A 60 -4.70 14.02 5.30
CA GLY A 60 -3.26 13.82 5.35
C GLY A 60 -2.62 13.69 3.98
N LEU A 61 -3.14 14.44 3.01
CA LEU A 61 -2.63 14.57 1.64
C LEU A 61 -2.00 15.96 1.47
N SER A 62 -1.11 16.10 0.50
CA SER A 62 -0.52 17.40 0.15
C SER A 62 -1.54 18.34 -0.50
N PRO A 63 -1.39 19.66 -0.37
CA PRO A 63 -2.24 20.63 -1.07
C PRO A 63 -2.30 20.39 -2.58
N GLU A 64 -1.18 19.99 -3.19
CA GLU A 64 -1.07 19.71 -4.63
C GLU A 64 -1.86 18.47 -5.04
N GLU A 65 -1.93 17.44 -4.19
CA GLU A 65 -2.80 16.28 -4.41
C GLU A 65 -4.27 16.69 -4.33
N ILE A 66 -4.64 17.55 -3.37
CA ILE A 66 -6.02 18.03 -3.21
C ILE A 66 -6.47 18.93 -4.37
N ASP A 67 -5.57 19.78 -4.88
CA ASP A 67 -5.86 20.68 -6.00
C ASP A 67 -6.24 19.90 -7.27
N LYS A 68 -5.59 18.74 -7.49
CA LYS A 68 -5.79 17.83 -8.62
C LYS A 68 -7.02 16.91 -8.53
N LEU A 69 -7.68 16.81 -7.36
CA LEU A 69 -8.91 16.02 -7.16
C LEU A 69 -10.14 16.67 -7.81
#